data_AF-A0A938M5F8-F1
#
_entry.id   AF-A0A938M5F8-F1
#
_cell.length_a   1.000
_cell.length_b   1.000
_cell.length_c   1.000
_cell.angle_alpha   90.00
_cell.angle_beta   90.00
_cell.angle_gamma   90.00
#
_symmetry.space_group_name_H-M   'P 1'
#
loop_
_entity.id
_entity.type
_entity.pdbx_description
1 polymer ?
#
loop_
_entity_poly.entity_id
_entity_poly.type
_entity_poly.pdbx_seq_one_letter_code
_entity_poly.pdbx_strand_id
1 'polypeptide(L)'
;MNGPPRPVSRWPLARALAIGIVLCAVLDFLAVRSYAIYDRYSGFADHFNTVGVIFLVFWLTAFSLVAHVTRRAFGLSGRELAVVYAMLMIATAIPTMGFGGYLFPLIAGVYYYGSPENGWPEMLWPNLPRWIAPQDPEVIRQLFEGMPAGASVPWGEWLGPLALWGTFFGAFFLVSIAAVSLMYEQWAERERLIFPLAVLPITLTESLDRPEESIFRKRLFWAGLAIACFHPLYNFSIRFWSA
;
A
#
# COMPACT_ATOMS: atom_id res chain seq x y z
N MET A 1 9.24 -34.14 14.90
CA MET A 1 8.02 -34.50 15.66
C MET A 1 7.01 -33.39 15.46
N ASN A 2 6.09 -33.56 14.51
CA ASN A 2 5.08 -32.55 14.19
C ASN A 2 3.88 -32.80 15.10
N GLY A 3 3.70 -31.96 16.11
CA GLY A 3 2.50 -31.97 16.95
C GLY A 3 1.24 -31.66 16.14
N PRO A 4 0.06 -32.04 16.63
CA PRO A 4 -1.19 -31.80 15.91
C PRO A 4 -1.39 -30.29 15.66
N PRO A 5 -1.96 -29.90 14.50
CA PRO A 5 -2.21 -28.50 14.19
C PRO A 5 -3.12 -27.89 15.26
N ARG A 6 -2.64 -26.83 15.93
CA ARG A 6 -3.42 -26.13 16.97
C ARG A 6 -4.75 -25.62 16.37
N PRO A 7 -5.89 -25.81 17.04
CA PRO A 7 -7.20 -25.42 16.53
C PRO A 7 -7.22 -23.94 16.14
N VAL A 8 -7.77 -23.66 14.96
CA VAL A 8 -7.95 -22.30 14.43
C VAL A 8 -9.08 -21.64 15.22
N SER A 9 -8.73 -20.91 16.27
CA SER A 9 -9.68 -20.05 16.98
C SER A 9 -10.19 -18.98 16.00
N ARG A 10 -11.53 -18.81 15.91
CA ARG A 10 -12.21 -17.94 14.94
C ARG A 10 -12.26 -16.45 15.35
N TRP A 11 -12.12 -16.17 16.65
CA TRP A 11 -12.12 -14.80 17.21
C TRP A 11 -10.90 -13.90 16.92
N PRO A 12 -9.65 -14.38 16.76
CA PRO A 12 -8.49 -13.53 16.46
C PRO A 12 -8.55 -12.86 15.09
N LEU A 13 -9.32 -13.38 14.12
CA LEU A 13 -9.32 -12.84 12.77
C LEU A 13 -10.06 -11.49 12.66
N ALA A 14 -11.19 -11.32 13.35
CA ALA A 14 -11.99 -10.09 13.25
C ALA A 14 -11.22 -8.85 13.76
N ARG A 15 -10.46 -9.02 14.85
CA ARG A 15 -9.58 -7.97 15.38
C ARG A 15 -8.48 -7.59 14.38
N ALA A 16 -7.81 -8.58 13.80
CA ALA A 16 -6.78 -8.35 12.79
C ALA A 16 -7.34 -7.61 11.57
N LEU A 17 -8.53 -7.99 11.10
CA LEU A 17 -9.23 -7.31 10.01
C LEU A 17 -9.57 -5.87 10.38
N ALA A 18 -10.09 -5.61 11.58
CA ALA A 18 -10.41 -4.25 12.01
C ALA A 18 -9.16 -3.36 12.09
N ILE A 19 -8.07 -3.88 12.68
CA ILE A 19 -6.77 -3.19 12.72
C ILE A 19 -6.25 -2.95 11.31
N GLY A 20 -6.29 -3.96 10.45
CA GLY A 20 -5.88 -3.86 9.05
C GLY A 20 -6.66 -2.78 8.30
N ILE A 21 -8.00 -2.76 8.40
CA ILE A 21 -8.85 -1.75 7.75
C ILE A 21 -8.46 -0.34 8.20
N VAL A 22 -8.32 -0.12 9.51
CA VAL A 22 -7.95 1.19 10.05
C VAL A 22 -6.57 1.61 9.55
N LEU A 23 -5.59 0.71 9.58
CA LEU A 23 -4.23 1.02 9.14
C LEU A 23 -4.15 1.25 7.63
N CYS A 24 -4.88 0.47 6.81
CA CYS A 24 -5.00 0.73 5.38
C CYS A 24 -5.60 2.12 5.12
N ALA A 25 -6.73 2.45 5.75
CA ALA A 25 -7.37 3.75 5.58
C ALA A 25 -6.46 4.92 5.99
N VAL A 26 -5.73 4.79 7.11
CA VAL A 26 -4.76 5.81 7.56
C VAL A 26 -3.58 5.91 6.60
N LEU A 27 -3.02 4.78 6.17
CA LEU A 27 -1.89 4.74 5.24
C LEU A 27 -2.27 5.40 3.92
N ASP A 28 -3.42 5.05 3.36
CA ASP A 28 -3.91 5.55 2.08
C ASP A 28 -4.23 7.05 2.17
N PHE A 29 -4.91 7.47 3.24
CA PHE A 29 -5.19 8.89 3.49
C PHE A 29 -3.90 9.71 3.58
N LEU A 30 -2.92 9.25 4.35
CA LEU A 30 -1.64 9.94 4.49
C LEU A 30 -0.86 9.95 3.17
N ALA A 31 -0.78 8.81 2.48
CA ALA A 31 -0.03 8.69 1.24
C ALA A 31 -0.60 9.58 0.14
N VAL A 32 -1.91 9.52 -0.10
CA VAL A 32 -2.60 10.36 -1.10
C VAL A 32 -2.48 11.83 -0.73
N ARG A 33 -2.65 12.21 0.55
CA ARG A 33 -2.52 13.60 0.99
C ARG A 33 -1.10 14.13 0.84
N SER A 34 -0.09 13.34 1.19
CA SER A 34 1.32 13.69 1.01
C SER A 34 1.67 13.93 -0.45
N TYR A 35 1.18 13.06 -1.34
CA TYR A 35 1.36 13.15 -2.78
C TYR A 35 0.62 14.35 -3.38
N ALA A 36 -0.70 14.43 -3.19
CA ALA A 36 -1.56 15.36 -3.90
C ALA A 36 -1.55 16.80 -3.37
N ILE A 37 -1.28 17.02 -2.07
CA ILE A 37 -1.39 18.37 -1.46
C ILE A 37 -0.03 19.02 -1.26
N TYR A 38 0.96 18.26 -0.81
CA TYR A 38 2.22 18.85 -0.38
C TYR A 38 3.28 18.88 -1.47
N ASP A 39 3.03 18.26 -2.64
CA ASP A 39 4.01 18.02 -3.71
C ASP A 39 5.34 17.47 -3.14
N ARG A 40 5.23 16.78 -1.99
CA ARG A 40 6.35 16.20 -1.28
C ARG A 40 6.42 14.75 -1.68
N TYR A 41 7.26 14.51 -2.67
CA TYR A 41 7.86 13.22 -2.98
C TYR A 41 8.69 12.74 -1.77
N SER A 42 7.99 12.32 -0.72
CA SER A 42 8.58 11.59 0.39
C SER A 42 8.63 10.12 -0.01
N GLY A 43 9.67 9.37 0.36
CA GLY A 43 9.75 7.93 0.05
C GLY A 43 8.56 7.09 0.60
N PHE A 44 7.70 7.68 1.44
CA PHE A 44 6.44 7.11 1.89
C PHE A 44 5.30 7.22 0.85
N ALA A 45 5.41 8.17 -0.09
CA ALA A 45 4.44 8.46 -1.15
C ALA A 45 5.00 8.22 -2.57
N ASP A 46 6.32 8.14 -2.73
CA ASP A 46 7.02 8.15 -4.03
C ASP A 46 6.96 6.79 -4.75
N HIS A 47 7.04 5.68 -4.02
CA HIS A 47 7.05 4.32 -4.56
C HIS A 47 6.24 3.42 -3.65
N PHE A 48 5.55 2.40 -4.21
CA PHE A 48 4.79 1.36 -3.49
C PHE A 48 5.19 1.32 -2.02
N ASN A 49 4.34 1.83 -1.12
CA ASN A 49 4.67 2.15 0.29
C ASN A 49 4.98 0.90 1.16
N THR A 50 5.48 -0.16 0.53
CA THR A 50 6.01 -1.40 1.08
C THR A 50 7.05 -1.17 2.15
N VAL A 51 7.93 -0.17 2.01
CA VAL A 51 8.90 0.18 3.05
C VAL A 51 8.19 0.70 4.30
N GLY A 52 7.19 1.58 4.13
CA GLY A 52 6.38 2.07 5.24
C GLY A 52 5.59 0.95 5.92
N VAL A 53 5.08 -0.02 5.17
CA VAL A 53 4.40 -1.21 5.72
C VAL A 53 5.36 -2.09 6.50
N ILE A 54 6.56 -2.34 5.98
CA ILE A 54 7.60 -3.08 6.68
C ILE A 54 7.92 -2.40 8.02
N PHE A 55 8.11 -1.08 8.01
CA PHE A 55 8.40 -0.30 9.22
C PHE A 55 7.21 -0.32 10.20
N LEU A 56 5.99 -0.20 9.70
CA LEU A 56 4.77 -0.26 10.51
C LEU A 56 4.62 -1.63 11.18
N VAL A 57 4.78 -2.72 10.43
CA VAL A 57 4.68 -4.10 10.94
C VAL A 57 5.80 -4.40 11.93
N PHE A 58 7.01 -3.85 11.71
CA PHE A 58 8.10 -3.91 12.69
C PHE A 58 7.67 -3.29 14.04
N TRP A 59 7.12 -2.08 14.04
CA TRP A 59 6.66 -1.43 15.27
C TRP A 59 5.44 -2.11 15.89
N LEU A 60 4.48 -2.55 15.09
CA LEU A 60 3.34 -3.33 15.59
C LEU A 60 3.79 -4.61 16.30
N THR A 61 4.84 -5.26 15.79
CA THR A 61 5.45 -6.42 16.42
C THR A 61 6.11 -6.05 17.75
N ALA A 62 6.92 -4.99 17.77
CA ALA A 62 7.57 -4.51 18.99
C ALA A 62 6.54 -4.15 20.08
N PHE A 63 5.49 -3.40 19.73
CA PHE A 63 4.42 -3.05 20.66
C PHE A 63 3.63 -4.28 21.11
N SER A 64 3.37 -5.24 20.23
CA SER A 64 2.69 -6.49 20.59
C SER A 64 3.51 -7.32 21.59
N LEU A 65 4.83 -7.40 21.41
CA LEU A 65 5.73 -8.07 22.37
C LEU A 65 5.71 -7.41 23.74
N VAL A 66 5.74 -6.07 23.80
CA VAL A 66 5.62 -5.32 25.05
C VAL A 66 4.24 -5.54 25.68
N ALA A 67 3.17 -5.49 24.88
CA ALA A 67 1.81 -5.74 25.35
C ALA A 67 1.65 -7.15 25.92
N HIS A 68 2.32 -8.17 25.36
CA HIS A 68 2.30 -9.54 25.90
C HIS A 68 2.91 -9.66 27.29
N VAL A 69 3.81 -8.75 27.70
CA VAL A 69 4.36 -8.68 29.06
C VAL A 69 3.33 -8.12 30.04
N THR A 70 2.54 -7.12 29.64
CA THR A 70 1.54 -6.49 30.51
C THR A 70 0.21 -7.27 30.51
N ARG A 71 -0.38 -7.49 29.33
CA ARG A 71 -1.61 -8.25 29.11
C ARG A 71 -1.62 -8.88 27.72
N ARG A 72 -1.50 -10.21 27.68
CA ARG A 72 -1.54 -11.02 26.43
C ARG A 72 -2.73 -10.71 25.51
N ALA A 73 -3.87 -10.30 26.06
CA ALA A 73 -5.04 -9.94 25.28
C ALA A 73 -4.85 -8.72 24.37
N PHE A 74 -3.87 -7.84 24.63
CA PHE A 74 -3.62 -6.64 23.81
C PHE A 74 -2.55 -6.81 22.73
N GLY A 75 -1.71 -7.85 22.83
CA GLY A 75 -0.72 -8.16 21.79
C GLY A 75 -1.34 -8.93 20.61
N LEU A 76 -0.81 -8.68 19.41
CA LEU A 76 -1.12 -9.49 18.23
C LEU A 76 -0.39 -10.83 18.31
N SER A 77 -1.01 -11.87 17.73
CA SER A 77 -0.37 -13.14 17.40
C SER A 77 0.31 -13.09 16.03
N GLY A 78 1.21 -14.02 15.73
CA GLY A 78 1.86 -14.09 14.42
C GLY A 78 0.84 -14.20 13.27
N ARG A 79 -0.25 -14.95 13.47
CA ARG A 79 -1.34 -15.06 12.50
C ARG A 79 -2.05 -13.73 12.23
N GLU A 80 -2.35 -12.97 13.27
CA GLU A 80 -3.02 -11.67 13.13
C GLU A 80 -2.11 -10.66 12.42
N LEU A 81 -0.82 -10.65 12.78
CA LEU A 81 0.17 -9.82 12.11
C LEU A 81 0.31 -10.17 10.63
N ALA A 82 0.29 -11.46 10.27
CA ALA A 82 0.34 -11.90 8.87
C ALA A 82 -0.85 -11.39 8.05
N VAL A 83 -2.06 -11.40 8.62
CA VAL A 83 -3.27 -10.86 7.98
C VAL A 83 -3.16 -9.34 7.80
N VAL A 84 -2.75 -8.62 8.84
CA VAL A 84 -2.54 -7.17 8.78
C VAL A 84 -1.49 -6.83 7.71
N TYR A 85 -0.36 -7.55 7.68
CA TYR A 85 0.67 -7.38 6.66
C TYR A 85 0.13 -7.61 5.24
N ALA A 86 -0.62 -8.69 5.00
CA ALA A 86 -1.20 -8.98 3.70
C ALA A 86 -2.15 -7.87 3.23
N MET A 87 -3.01 -7.36 4.12
CA MET A 87 -3.91 -6.24 3.82
C MET A 87 -3.14 -4.97 3.47
N LEU A 88 -2.13 -4.65 4.28
CA LEU A 88 -1.30 -3.47 4.07
C LEU A 88 -0.50 -3.53 2.75
N MET A 89 0.03 -4.69 2.39
CA MET A 89 0.74 -4.87 1.11
C MET A 89 -0.14 -4.65 -0.11
N ILE A 90 -1.45 -4.90 -0.01
CA ILE A 90 -2.40 -4.58 -1.08
C ILE A 90 -2.67 -3.07 -1.09
N ALA A 91 -2.87 -2.48 0.09
CA ALA A 91 -3.15 -1.05 0.23
C ALA A 91 -2.00 -0.16 -0.27
N THR A 92 -0.75 -0.61 -0.22
CA THR A 92 0.39 0.19 -0.71
C THR A 92 0.45 0.34 -2.22
N ALA A 93 -0.24 -0.50 -2.98
CA ALA A 93 -0.13 -0.52 -4.44
C ALA A 93 -1.20 0.31 -5.15
N ILE A 94 -2.43 0.36 -4.63
CA ILE A 94 -3.57 0.86 -5.40
C ILE A 94 -3.76 2.39 -5.34
N PRO A 95 -3.65 3.08 -4.19
CA PRO A 95 -4.09 4.48 -4.07
C PRO A 95 -3.20 5.51 -4.77
N THR A 96 -1.88 5.27 -4.81
CA THR A 96 -0.89 6.25 -5.31
C THR A 96 -0.25 5.77 -6.61
N MET A 97 1.08 5.78 -6.71
CA MET A 97 1.85 5.52 -7.93
C MET A 97 1.71 4.10 -8.48
N GLY A 98 1.17 3.13 -7.73
CA GLY A 98 0.95 1.81 -8.32
C GLY A 98 -0.31 1.72 -9.19
N PHE A 99 -1.25 2.67 -9.07
CA PHE A 99 -2.48 2.66 -9.85
C PHE A 99 -3.21 4.01 -9.89
N GLY A 100 -3.78 4.48 -8.78
CA GLY A 100 -4.65 5.64 -8.74
C GLY A 100 -3.97 6.93 -9.22
N GLY A 101 -2.73 7.15 -8.79
CA GLY A 101 -1.91 8.29 -9.22
C GLY A 101 -1.61 8.32 -10.72
N TYR A 102 -1.73 7.18 -11.43
CA TYR A 102 -1.58 7.14 -12.88
C TYR A 102 -2.91 7.15 -13.61
N LEU A 103 -3.88 6.37 -13.16
CA LEU A 103 -5.13 6.18 -13.89
C LEU A 103 -5.86 7.51 -14.10
N PHE A 104 -6.12 8.27 -13.03
CA PHE A 104 -6.94 9.48 -13.12
C PHE A 104 -6.29 10.57 -13.99
N PRO A 105 -4.99 10.93 -13.81
CA PRO A 105 -4.36 11.92 -14.67
C PRO A 105 -4.22 11.44 -16.11
N LEU A 106 -4.05 10.14 -16.36
CA LEU A 106 -3.86 9.62 -17.72
C LEU A 106 -5.17 9.66 -18.52
N ILE A 107 -6.29 9.24 -17.93
CA ILE A 107 -7.59 9.22 -18.63
C ILE A 107 -8.18 10.61 -18.81
N ALA A 108 -7.93 11.54 -17.88
CA ALA A 108 -8.43 12.91 -17.93
C ALA A 108 -7.44 13.88 -18.61
N GLY A 109 -6.14 13.59 -18.53
CA GLY A 109 -5.07 14.47 -19.00
C GLY A 109 -5.06 14.67 -20.51
N VAL A 110 -5.52 13.68 -21.28
CA VAL A 110 -5.69 13.83 -22.74
C VAL A 110 -6.69 14.94 -23.10
N TYR A 111 -7.67 15.19 -22.24
CA TYR A 111 -8.63 16.29 -22.40
C TYR A 111 -8.09 17.58 -21.77
N TYR A 112 -7.53 17.51 -20.56
CA TYR A 112 -7.03 18.70 -19.85
C TYR A 112 -5.83 19.38 -20.54
N TYR A 113 -4.88 18.59 -21.04
CA TYR A 113 -3.68 19.12 -21.71
C TYR A 113 -3.87 19.27 -23.22
N GLY A 114 -5.05 19.00 -23.77
CA GLY A 114 -5.31 19.16 -25.20
C GLY A 114 -5.26 20.63 -25.61
N SER A 115 -4.44 20.95 -26.61
CA SER A 115 -4.28 22.33 -27.10
C SER A 115 -4.12 22.36 -28.63
N PRO A 116 -4.35 23.52 -29.28
CA PRO A 116 -4.11 23.65 -30.72
C PRO A 116 -2.67 23.33 -31.14
N GLU A 117 -1.69 23.56 -30.24
CA GLU A 117 -0.27 23.33 -30.51
C GLU A 117 0.08 21.83 -30.54
N ASN A 118 -0.59 21.00 -29.72
CA ASN A 118 -0.37 19.55 -29.74
C ASN A 118 -1.34 18.80 -30.65
N GLY A 119 -2.42 19.45 -31.11
CA GLY A 119 -3.42 18.88 -32.02
C GLY A 119 -4.20 17.70 -31.45
N TRP A 120 -4.15 17.48 -30.13
CA TRP A 120 -4.86 16.38 -29.48
C TRP A 120 -6.39 16.49 -29.62
N PRO A 121 -7.00 17.68 -29.55
CA PRO A 121 -8.45 17.79 -29.74
C PRO A 121 -8.92 17.27 -31.10
N GLU A 122 -8.16 17.51 -32.16
CA GLU A 122 -8.50 17.08 -33.51
C GLU A 122 -8.09 15.63 -33.77
N MET A 123 -6.95 15.19 -33.24
CA MET A 123 -6.37 13.87 -33.53
C MET A 123 -6.86 12.75 -32.60
N LEU A 124 -7.04 13.04 -31.31
CA LEU A 124 -7.30 12.03 -30.28
C LEU A 124 -8.75 12.00 -29.84
N TRP A 125 -9.34 13.14 -29.48
CA TRP A 125 -10.66 13.18 -28.83
C TRP A 125 -11.78 12.49 -29.64
N PRO A 126 -11.84 12.60 -30.99
CA PRO A 126 -12.87 11.91 -31.78
C PRO A 126 -12.74 10.39 -31.77
N ASN A 127 -11.53 9.89 -31.50
CA ASN A 127 -11.18 8.46 -31.51
C ASN A 127 -11.23 7.83 -30.12
N LEU A 128 -11.39 8.63 -29.06
CA LEU A 128 -11.48 8.14 -27.69
C LEU A 128 -12.90 7.69 -27.36
N PRO A 129 -13.07 6.52 -26.73
CA PRO A 129 -14.37 6.14 -26.21
C PRO A 129 -14.83 7.12 -25.13
N ARG A 130 -16.09 7.56 -25.21
CA ARG A 130 -16.68 8.52 -24.25
C ARG A 130 -16.69 8.05 -22.80
N TRP A 131 -16.53 6.75 -22.56
CA TRP A 131 -16.51 6.19 -21.22
C TRP A 131 -15.14 6.29 -20.53
N ILE A 132 -14.08 6.71 -21.23
CA ILE A 132 -12.72 6.69 -20.68
C ILE A 132 -12.56 7.65 -19.49
N ALA A 133 -13.26 8.78 -19.52
CA ALA A 133 -13.26 9.83 -18.51
C ALA A 133 -14.54 10.69 -18.64
N PRO A 134 -14.88 11.53 -17.64
CA PRO A 134 -15.93 12.55 -17.77
C PRO A 134 -15.78 13.38 -19.04
N GLN A 135 -16.91 13.78 -19.62
CA GLN A 135 -16.92 14.56 -20.86
C GLN A 135 -17.09 16.07 -20.63
N ASP A 136 -17.54 16.46 -19.42
CA ASP A 136 -17.64 17.86 -19.03
C ASP A 136 -16.24 18.46 -18.80
N PRO A 137 -15.83 19.48 -19.57
CA PRO A 137 -14.52 20.13 -19.40
C PRO A 137 -14.32 20.71 -18.00
N GLU A 138 -15.39 21.16 -17.33
CA GLU A 138 -15.30 21.72 -15.98
C GLU A 138 -14.99 20.63 -14.95
N VAL A 139 -15.56 19.43 -15.12
CA VAL A 139 -15.25 18.27 -14.26
C VAL A 139 -13.81 17.81 -14.45
N ILE A 140 -13.31 17.84 -15.69
CA ILE A 140 -11.92 17.56 -16.00
C ILE A 140 -11.01 18.63 -15.38
N ARG A 141 -11.30 19.91 -15.54
CA ARG A 141 -10.54 21.02 -14.95
C ARG A 141 -10.46 20.89 -13.42
N GLN A 142 -11.59 20.61 -12.77
CA GLN A 142 -11.67 20.45 -11.32
C GLN A 142 -10.83 19.30 -10.76
N LEU A 143 -10.56 18.26 -11.55
CA LEU A 143 -9.63 17.19 -11.15
C LEU A 143 -8.20 17.71 -10.97
N PHE A 144 -7.75 18.59 -11.87
CA PHE A 144 -6.38 19.08 -11.91
C PHE A 144 -6.19 20.36 -11.09
N GLU A 145 -7.14 21.28 -11.14
CA GLU A 145 -7.04 22.59 -10.49
C GLU A 145 -7.71 22.62 -9.10
N GLY A 146 -8.46 21.58 -8.76
CA GLY A 146 -9.23 21.50 -7.52
C GLY A 146 -10.64 22.10 -7.63
N MET A 147 -11.53 21.64 -6.76
CA MET A 147 -12.91 22.12 -6.67
C MET A 147 -13.05 23.32 -5.72
N PRO A 148 -14.06 24.17 -5.91
CA PRO A 148 -14.42 25.20 -4.92
C PRO A 148 -14.66 24.60 -3.53
N ALA A 149 -14.30 25.36 -2.49
CA ALA A 149 -14.50 24.92 -1.11
C ALA A 149 -15.99 24.65 -0.82
N GLY A 150 -16.29 23.47 -0.29
CA GLY A 150 -17.66 23.04 0.01
C GLY A 150 -18.43 22.44 -1.17
N ALA A 151 -17.85 22.41 -2.37
CA ALA A 151 -18.43 21.68 -3.51
C ALA A 151 -18.37 20.16 -3.29
N SER A 152 -19.41 19.46 -3.72
CA SER A 152 -19.46 18.00 -3.73
C SER A 152 -18.79 17.44 -4.98
N VAL A 153 -18.06 16.33 -4.84
CA VAL A 153 -17.51 15.59 -5.98
C VAL A 153 -18.63 15.23 -6.98
N PRO A 154 -18.46 15.48 -8.29
CA PRO A 154 -19.45 15.17 -9.32
C PRO A 154 -19.47 13.66 -9.63
N TRP A 155 -19.90 12.85 -8.66
CA TRP A 155 -19.92 11.38 -8.78
C TRP A 155 -20.72 10.89 -9.99
N GLY A 156 -21.78 11.61 -10.41
CA GLY A 156 -22.58 11.23 -11.58
C GLY A 156 -21.76 11.10 -12.86
N GLU A 157 -20.78 11.97 -13.05
CA GLU A 157 -19.90 11.99 -14.23
C GLU A 157 -18.77 10.95 -14.12
N TRP A 158 -18.31 10.67 -12.89
CA TRP A 158 -17.21 9.73 -12.63
C TRP A 158 -17.64 8.27 -12.50
N LEU A 159 -18.87 7.99 -12.06
CA LEU A 159 -19.33 6.62 -11.79
C LEU A 159 -19.25 5.71 -13.02
N GLY A 160 -19.62 6.22 -14.20
CA GLY A 160 -19.55 5.46 -15.45
C GLY A 160 -18.12 5.02 -15.80
N PRO A 161 -17.18 5.98 -15.96
CA PRO A 161 -15.76 5.67 -16.18
C PRO A 161 -15.17 4.77 -15.09
N LEU A 162 -15.44 5.06 -13.81
CA LEU A 162 -14.93 4.28 -12.69
C LEU A 162 -15.45 2.85 -12.66
N ALA A 163 -16.72 2.63 -13.01
CA ALA A 163 -17.30 1.29 -13.06
C ALA A 163 -16.64 0.43 -14.15
N LEU A 164 -16.40 1.00 -15.33
CA LEU A 164 -15.78 0.28 -16.44
C LEU A 164 -14.30 -0.01 -16.19
N TRP A 165 -13.54 0.99 -15.73
CA TRP A 165 -12.15 0.78 -15.32
C TRP A 165 -12.05 -0.18 -14.13
N GLY A 166 -12.92 -0.04 -13.13
CA GLY A 166 -12.98 -0.94 -11.99
C GLY A 166 -13.27 -2.39 -12.40
N THR A 167 -14.16 -2.60 -13.36
CA THR A 167 -14.45 -3.95 -13.91
C THR A 167 -13.23 -4.51 -14.64
N PHE A 168 -12.62 -3.71 -15.52
CA PHE A 168 -11.41 -4.13 -16.24
C PHE A 168 -10.28 -4.51 -15.29
N PHE A 169 -9.95 -3.65 -14.32
CA PHE A 169 -8.88 -3.92 -13.38
C PHE A 169 -9.22 -5.03 -12.39
N GLY A 170 -10.48 -5.16 -11.99
CA GLY A 170 -10.95 -6.31 -11.21
C GLY A 170 -10.70 -7.63 -11.93
N ALA A 171 -11.04 -7.70 -13.22
CA ALA A 171 -10.76 -8.87 -14.05
C ALA A 171 -9.24 -9.10 -14.24
N PHE A 172 -8.48 -8.03 -14.50
CA PHE A 172 -7.03 -8.08 -14.64
C PHE A 172 -6.33 -8.63 -13.38
N PHE A 173 -6.70 -8.13 -12.20
CA PHE A 173 -6.15 -8.63 -10.93
C PHE A 173 -6.57 -10.07 -10.67
N LEU A 174 -7.81 -10.45 -10.98
CA LEU A 174 -8.27 -11.83 -10.82
C LEU A 174 -7.44 -12.80 -11.68
N VAL A 175 -7.25 -12.47 -12.95
CA VAL A 175 -6.42 -13.28 -13.88
C VAL A 175 -4.97 -13.31 -13.40
N SER A 176 -4.43 -12.18 -12.94
CA SER A 176 -3.06 -12.09 -12.42
C SER A 176 -2.87 -12.97 -11.19
N ILE A 177 -3.81 -12.95 -10.24
CA ILE A 177 -3.79 -13.81 -9.05
C ILE A 177 -3.89 -15.29 -9.45
N ALA A 178 -4.77 -15.63 -10.40
CA ALA A 178 -4.89 -16.99 -10.90
C ALA A 178 -3.59 -17.47 -11.56
N ALA A 179 -2.97 -16.64 -12.40
CA ALA A 179 -1.68 -16.95 -13.05
C ALA A 179 -0.56 -17.14 -12.03
N VAL A 180 -0.42 -16.22 -11.06
CA VAL A 180 0.56 -16.34 -9.97
C VAL A 180 0.31 -17.60 -9.15
N SER A 181 -0.95 -17.95 -8.87
CA SER A 181 -1.29 -19.16 -8.11
C SER A 181 -0.88 -20.44 -8.85
N LEU A 182 -1.02 -20.48 -10.18
CA LEU A 182 -0.55 -21.62 -10.99
C LEU A 182 0.98 -21.73 -11.01
N MET A 183 1.68 -20.60 -11.02
CA MET A 183 3.15 -20.57 -11.02
C MET A 183 3.75 -20.72 -9.63
N TYR A 184 2.96 -20.55 -8.56
CA TYR A 184 3.46 -20.51 -7.19
C TYR A 184 4.22 -21.79 -6.81
N GLU A 185 3.66 -22.97 -7.08
CA GLU A 185 4.32 -24.25 -6.77
C GLU A 185 5.63 -24.41 -7.55
N GLN A 186 5.63 -24.02 -8.83
CA GLN A 186 6.82 -24.05 -9.68
C GLN A 186 7.94 -23.16 -9.10
N TRP A 187 7.63 -21.92 -8.75
CA TRP A 187 8.60 -20.98 -8.19
C TRP A 187 9.05 -21.36 -6.78
N ALA A 188 8.13 -21.74 -5.91
CA ALA A 188 8.42 -22.01 -4.51
C ALA A 188 9.17 -23.35 -4.32
N GLU A 189 8.73 -24.41 -5.00
CA GLU A 189 9.25 -25.77 -4.73
C GLU A 189 10.35 -26.19 -5.70
N ARG A 190 10.17 -25.92 -7.01
CA ARG A 190 11.10 -26.40 -8.03
C ARG A 190 12.26 -25.44 -8.26
N GLU A 191 11.94 -24.16 -8.42
CA GLU A 191 12.95 -23.12 -8.67
C GLU A 191 13.50 -22.49 -7.39
N ARG A 192 12.83 -22.75 -6.24
CA ARG A 192 13.21 -22.26 -4.91
C ARG A 192 13.50 -20.75 -4.91
N LEU A 193 12.64 -20.01 -5.60
CA LEU A 193 12.74 -18.57 -5.69
C LEU A 193 12.60 -17.99 -4.27
N ILE A 194 13.59 -17.17 -3.88
CA ILE A 194 13.51 -16.44 -2.61
C ILE A 194 12.46 -15.34 -2.78
N PHE A 195 11.60 -15.17 -1.77
CA PHE A 195 10.62 -14.08 -1.70
C PHE A 195 11.10 -13.05 -0.67
N PRO A 196 11.94 -12.06 -1.03
CA PRO A 196 12.62 -11.21 -0.04
C PRO A 196 11.64 -10.41 0.82
N LEU A 197 10.52 -9.99 0.23
CA LEU A 197 9.47 -9.26 0.92
C LEU A 197 8.77 -10.09 2.00
N ALA A 198 8.79 -11.43 1.89
CA ALA A 198 8.20 -12.33 2.89
C ALA A 198 9.15 -12.65 4.05
N VAL A 199 10.47 -12.49 3.90
CA VAL A 199 11.47 -12.90 4.90
C VAL A 199 11.26 -12.18 6.24
N LEU A 200 11.17 -10.86 6.19
CA LEU A 200 11.00 -10.04 7.39
C LEU A 200 9.65 -10.27 8.10
N PRO A 201 8.48 -10.20 7.42
CA PRO A 201 7.20 -10.44 8.09
C PRO A 201 7.14 -11.86 8.66
N ILE A 202 7.65 -12.89 7.98
CA ILE A 202 7.76 -14.23 8.56
C ILE A 202 8.55 -14.19 9.87
N THR A 203 9.74 -13.59 9.85
CA THR A 203 10.60 -13.48 11.05
C THR A 203 9.92 -12.73 12.20
N LEU A 204 9.12 -11.70 11.89
CA LEU A 204 8.34 -10.94 12.88
C LEU A 204 7.19 -11.76 13.45
N THR A 205 6.49 -12.52 12.61
CA THR A 205 5.42 -13.43 13.07
C THR A 205 5.96 -14.54 13.97
N GLU A 206 7.11 -15.14 13.61
CA GLU A 206 7.81 -16.11 14.45
C GLU A 206 8.23 -15.50 15.79
N SER A 207 8.65 -14.23 15.79
CA SER A 207 9.00 -13.52 17.02
C SER A 207 7.81 -13.33 17.97
N LEU A 208 6.57 -13.23 17.45
CA LEU A 208 5.35 -13.19 18.28
C LEU A 208 4.94 -14.57 18.78
N ASP A 209 5.11 -15.60 17.94
CA ASP A 209 4.74 -16.97 18.29
C ASP A 209 5.74 -17.61 19.27
N ARG A 210 7.01 -17.21 19.20
CA ARG A 210 8.12 -17.62 20.08
C ARG A 210 8.91 -16.40 20.58
N PRO A 211 8.38 -15.67 21.59
CA PRO A 211 9.01 -14.46 22.11
C PRO A 211 10.46 -14.66 22.62
N GLU A 212 10.79 -15.87 23.06
CA GLU A 212 12.13 -16.25 23.51
C GLU A 212 13.18 -16.24 22.38
N GLU A 213 12.79 -16.59 21.16
CA GLU A 213 13.63 -16.64 19.95
C GLU A 213 13.56 -15.33 19.13
N SER A 214 12.80 -14.35 19.62
CA SER A 214 12.49 -13.09 18.95
C SER A 214 13.73 -12.36 18.41
N ILE A 215 13.61 -11.84 17.19
CA ILE A 215 14.65 -11.04 16.54
C ILE A 215 15.06 -9.81 17.36
N PHE A 216 14.11 -9.24 18.12
CA PHE A 216 14.33 -8.08 18.99
C PHE A 216 15.27 -8.37 20.17
N ARG A 217 15.55 -9.64 20.48
CA ARG A 217 16.51 -10.04 21.52
C ARG A 217 17.93 -10.20 20.97
N LYS A 218 18.11 -10.24 19.65
CA LYS A 218 19.40 -10.50 19.00
C LYS A 218 20.22 -9.20 18.89
N ARG A 219 21.38 -9.14 19.56
CA ARG A 219 22.28 -7.96 19.52
C ARG A 219 22.75 -7.62 18.10
N LEU A 220 22.99 -8.63 17.27
CA LEU A 220 23.43 -8.45 15.88
C LEU A 220 22.37 -7.73 15.03
N PHE A 221 21.08 -8.00 15.28
CA PHE A 221 19.99 -7.29 14.60
C PHE A 221 20.04 -5.79 14.91
N TRP A 222 20.18 -5.41 16.19
CA TRP A 222 20.27 -4.00 16.59
C TRP A 222 21.52 -3.32 16.06
N ALA A 223 22.67 -4.01 15.99
CA ALA A 223 23.87 -3.47 15.36
C ALA A 223 23.62 -3.17 13.86
N GLY A 224 23.02 -4.11 13.13
CA GLY A 224 22.66 -3.92 11.73
C GLY A 224 21.64 -2.79 11.52
N LEU A 225 20.60 -2.71 12.36
CA LEU A 225 19.61 -1.64 12.32
C LEU A 225 20.25 -0.27 12.59
N ALA A 226 21.13 -0.18 13.59
CA ALA A 226 21.83 1.06 13.91
C ALA A 226 22.71 1.54 12.73
N ILE A 227 23.43 0.62 12.08
CA ILE A 227 24.24 0.92 10.90
C ILE A 227 23.34 1.39 9.74
N ALA A 228 22.23 0.69 9.48
CA ALA A 228 21.30 1.04 8.40
C ALA A 228 20.62 2.41 8.63
N CYS A 229 20.27 2.72 9.88
CA CYS A 229 19.65 3.99 10.25
C CYS A 229 20.64 5.16 10.33
N PHE A 230 21.95 4.90 10.43
CA PHE A 230 22.96 5.94 10.60
C PHE A 230 22.92 6.97 9.46
N HIS A 231 22.95 6.52 8.20
CA HIS A 231 23.01 7.41 7.05
C HIS A 231 21.75 8.29 6.90
N PRO A 232 20.51 7.75 6.96
CA PRO A 232 19.31 8.58 6.96
C PRO A 232 19.24 9.59 8.11
N LEU A 233 19.61 9.18 9.33
CA LEU A 233 19.58 10.06 10.51
C LEU A 233 20.63 11.17 10.43
N TYR A 234 21.83 10.85 9.96
CA TYR A 234 22.88 11.83 9.73
C TYR A 234 22.45 12.89 8.72
N ASN A 235 21.92 12.46 7.56
CA ASN A 235 21.41 13.37 6.54
C ASN A 235 20.23 14.21 7.04
N PHE A 236 19.33 13.62 7.84
CA PHE A 236 18.23 14.35 8.47
C PHE A 236 18.76 15.45 9.41
N SER A 237 19.75 15.13 10.23
CA SER A 237 20.33 16.10 11.17
C SER A 237 20.94 17.29 10.45
N ILE A 238 21.72 17.07 9.38
CA ILE A 238 22.32 18.16 8.59
C ILE A 238 21.23 19.08 8.02
N ARG A 239 20.21 18.50 7.37
CA ARG A 239 19.12 19.28 6.79
C ARG A 239 18.34 20.10 7.83
N PHE A 240 18.18 19.56 9.03
CA PHE A 240 17.48 20.25 10.12
C PHE A 240 18.29 21.43 10.68
N TRP A 241 19.63 21.33 10.70
CA TRP A 241 20.50 22.40 11.17
C TRP A 241 20.83 23.44 10.09
N SER A 242 20.61 23.12 8.82
CA SER A 242 20.83 24.03 7.68
C SER A 242 19.59 24.81 7.23
N ALA A 243 18.44 24.63 7.90
CA ALA A 243 17.17 25.30 7.62
C ALA A 243 16.83 26.29 8.75
#